data_AF-A0A953XPE5-F1
#
_entry.id   AF-A0A953XPE5-F1
#
_cell.length_a   1.000
_cell.length_b   1.000
_cell.length_c   1.000
_cell.angle_alpha   90.00
_cell.angle_beta   90.00
_cell.angle_gamma   90.00
#
_symmetry.space_group_name_H-M   'P 1'
#
loop_
_entity.id
_entity.type
_entity.pdbx_description
1 polymer ?
#
loop_
_entity_poly.entity_id
_entity_poly.type
_entity_poly.pdbx_seq_one_letter_code
_entity_poly.pdbx_strand_id
1 'polypeptide(L)'
;MPTGTRKRKSGSAEPLGITKRLQSLAERHSLAEIARRTDTPTTCVHRYLHGSKVPVDFCERVVREFQVNPSWLLIGEGAESLNDMAEKTSVMAGELLDLVRAMNAVAHQRMGALAGKHHARVLRELNDALMRYEELKGRVGVEAARIYADLKQQLKAAMGRLDVTRAEELFRAADQVSRLCFDERISHEHLELQTNWALLTRDTETVLRNQQRLFREPMSEGHLNTEEHCLNANRLGQALEGRGRLNDALRVMRAALILAEEHAEELHSYPMLASVCGNYLIRDGKLAEGLALLQKWAGRVREESRRRAARHMLMIGLLHSSGLDLRMAFEWGDHHEIKALDLLQAALLTEDPEDLRRAIAYYEDPRMEHLKVYENRVYLLVFAKALLAGLENGVAAAKAELAALDPSTPKDAVALYKQQLDQRVGQIDRGSRELLVASARLPLLMLFRAHLNVLRDAKASKSARAASSASVQRFEAAGFELLRIARQRQEELT
;
A
#
# COMPACT_ATOMS: atom_id res chain seq x y z
N MET A 1 -45.23 16.03 -34.78
CA MET A 1 -44.63 17.17 -34.06
C MET A 1 -45.46 17.42 -32.80
N PRO A 2 -44.85 17.33 -31.62
CA PRO A 2 -44.51 18.54 -30.88
C PRO A 2 -43.07 18.52 -30.32
N THR A 3 -42.49 19.71 -30.24
CA THR A 3 -41.13 20.02 -29.81
C THR A 3 -41.00 20.00 -28.28
N GLY A 4 -40.36 18.98 -27.74
CA GLY A 4 -39.96 18.91 -26.33
C GLY A 4 -38.58 19.53 -26.10
N THR A 5 -38.53 20.73 -25.53
CA THR A 5 -37.32 21.41 -25.07
C THR A 5 -36.79 20.76 -23.80
N ARG A 6 -35.73 19.94 -23.93
CA ARG A 6 -34.95 19.42 -22.79
C ARG A 6 -34.12 20.55 -22.17
N LYS A 7 -34.50 21.02 -20.98
CA LYS A 7 -33.64 21.81 -20.09
C LYS A 7 -32.43 20.97 -19.66
N ARG A 8 -31.23 21.35 -20.08
CA ARG A 8 -29.96 20.86 -19.52
C ARG A 8 -29.82 21.38 -18.08
N LYS A 9 -29.81 20.47 -17.09
CA LYS A 9 -29.30 20.74 -15.74
C LYS A 9 -27.78 20.84 -15.81
N SER A 10 -27.23 22.05 -15.69
CA SER A 10 -25.82 22.26 -15.38
C SER A 10 -25.61 21.92 -13.91
N GLY A 11 -24.88 20.84 -13.63
CA GLY A 11 -24.36 20.56 -12.29
C GLY A 11 -23.26 21.56 -11.95
N SER A 12 -23.57 22.55 -11.13
CA SER A 12 -22.57 23.41 -10.49
C SER A 12 -22.05 22.70 -9.25
N ALA A 13 -20.83 22.17 -9.32
CA ALA A 13 -20.06 21.79 -8.14
C ALA A 13 -19.65 23.07 -7.37
N GLU A 14 -19.83 23.00 -6.04
CA GLU A 14 -19.27 23.85 -4.97
C GLU A 14 -19.58 25.36 -4.89
N PRO A 15 -20.75 25.73 -4.34
CA PRO A 15 -20.93 26.99 -3.60
C PRO A 15 -20.81 26.85 -2.07
N LEU A 16 -20.70 25.62 -1.55
CA LEU A 16 -20.90 25.33 -0.12
C LEU A 16 -19.70 25.71 0.78
N GLY A 17 -18.49 25.85 0.23
CA GLY A 17 -17.27 26.14 0.99
C GLY A 17 -17.17 27.60 1.45
N ILE A 18 -17.30 28.55 0.52
CA ILE A 18 -17.17 29.98 0.82
C ILE A 18 -18.29 30.49 1.73
N THR A 19 -19.50 29.97 1.56
CA THR A 19 -20.66 30.34 2.39
C THR A 19 -20.44 29.98 3.85
N LYS A 20 -19.92 28.80 4.17
CA LYS A 20 -19.60 28.40 5.55
C LYS A 20 -18.56 29.30 6.20
N ARG A 21 -17.56 29.74 5.43
CA ARG A 21 -16.49 30.62 5.94
C ARG A 21 -16.99 32.04 6.16
N LEU A 22 -17.83 32.55 5.26
CA LEU A 22 -18.53 33.81 5.47
C LEU A 22 -19.47 33.74 6.70
N GLN A 23 -20.12 32.60 6.94
CA GLN A 23 -20.92 32.38 8.15
C GLN A 23 -20.07 32.44 9.42
N SER A 24 -18.89 31.81 9.42
CA SER A 24 -17.95 31.91 10.56
C SER A 24 -17.45 33.33 10.80
N LEU A 25 -17.29 34.14 9.74
CA LEU A 25 -17.01 35.56 9.88
C LEU A 25 -18.20 36.33 10.49
N ALA A 26 -19.43 35.97 10.10
CA ALA A 26 -20.67 36.57 10.61
C ALA A 26 -21.01 36.17 12.06
N GLU A 27 -20.37 35.15 12.62
CA GLU A 27 -20.43 34.82 14.06
C GLU A 27 -19.69 35.85 14.91
N ARG A 28 -18.66 36.51 14.34
CA ARG A 28 -17.82 37.51 15.02
C ARG A 28 -18.20 38.95 14.69
N HIS A 29 -18.73 39.19 13.50
CA HIS A 29 -19.11 40.51 13.03
C HIS A 29 -20.59 40.53 12.67
N SER A 30 -21.30 41.55 13.16
CA SER A 30 -22.72 41.69 12.83
C SER A 30 -22.92 41.88 11.32
N LEU A 31 -24.05 41.44 10.77
CA LEU A 31 -24.37 41.63 9.34
C LEU A 31 -24.35 43.09 8.92
N ALA A 32 -24.79 43.99 9.79
CA ALA A 32 -24.77 45.43 9.56
C ALA A 32 -23.34 45.97 9.48
N GLU A 33 -22.42 45.42 10.28
CA GLU A 33 -21.02 45.78 10.25
C GLU A 33 -20.33 45.28 8.98
N ILE A 34 -20.56 44.02 8.58
CA ILE A 34 -20.06 43.46 7.32
C ILE A 34 -20.58 44.30 6.15
N ALA A 35 -21.87 44.60 6.12
CA ALA A 35 -22.48 45.44 5.09
C ALA A 35 -21.86 46.84 5.02
N ARG A 36 -21.69 47.51 6.16
CA ARG A 36 -21.11 48.86 6.24
C ARG A 36 -19.66 48.89 5.79
N ARG A 37 -18.82 47.98 6.28
CA ARG A 37 -17.38 47.99 5.98
C ARG A 37 -17.10 47.56 4.55
N THR A 38 -17.85 46.57 4.04
CA THR A 38 -17.73 46.14 2.65
C THR A 38 -18.52 47.00 1.66
N ASP A 39 -19.19 48.06 2.12
CA ASP A 39 -20.04 48.91 1.28
C ASP A 39 -20.97 48.06 0.37
N THR A 40 -21.60 47.06 0.99
CA THR A 40 -22.48 46.11 0.32
C THR A 40 -23.82 46.09 1.07
N PRO A 41 -24.97 46.21 0.40
CA PRO A 41 -26.26 46.23 1.08
C PRO A 41 -26.44 44.99 1.96
N THR A 42 -26.98 45.18 3.18
CA THR A 42 -27.19 44.09 4.15
C THR A 42 -27.99 42.93 3.57
N THR A 43 -28.94 43.23 2.67
CA THR A 43 -29.72 42.23 1.93
C THR A 43 -28.86 41.36 1.00
N CYS A 44 -27.82 41.92 0.38
CA CYS A 44 -26.88 41.19 -0.46
C CYS A 44 -25.92 40.35 0.38
N VAL A 45 -25.39 40.90 1.48
CA VAL A 45 -24.55 40.15 2.43
C VAL A 45 -25.31 38.94 2.97
N HIS A 46 -26.55 39.14 3.41
CA HIS A 46 -27.43 38.05 3.85
C HIS A 46 -27.58 36.98 2.76
N ARG A 47 -27.80 37.39 1.50
CA ARG A 47 -27.91 36.43 0.38
C ARG A 47 -26.62 35.64 0.14
N TYR A 48 -25.44 36.27 0.25
CA TYR A 48 -24.14 35.59 0.09
C TYR A 48 -23.90 34.55 1.19
N LEU A 49 -24.30 34.85 2.42
CA LEU A 49 -24.26 33.92 3.56
C LEU A 49 -25.22 32.74 3.46
N HIS A 50 -26.18 32.80 2.54
CA HIS A 50 -27.17 31.74 2.31
C HIS A 50 -27.02 31.09 0.93
N GLY A 51 -25.80 31.11 0.37
CA GLY A 51 -25.46 30.32 -0.81
C GLY A 51 -25.74 31.00 -2.16
N SER A 52 -26.06 32.31 -2.18
CA SER A 52 -26.04 33.06 -3.44
C SER A 52 -24.61 33.21 -3.95
N LYS A 53 -24.44 33.34 -5.28
CA LYS A 53 -23.15 33.62 -5.90
C LYS A 53 -22.53 34.88 -5.27
N VAL A 54 -21.32 34.74 -4.73
CA VAL A 54 -20.59 35.81 -4.06
C VAL A 54 -19.76 36.57 -5.11
N PRO A 55 -19.94 37.90 -5.27
CA PRO A 55 -19.10 38.70 -6.16
C PRO A 55 -17.66 38.79 -5.65
N VAL A 56 -16.71 38.82 -6.58
CA VAL A 56 -15.27 38.94 -6.25
C VAL A 56 -15.00 40.26 -5.52
N ASP A 57 -15.62 41.36 -5.94
CA ASP A 57 -15.49 42.66 -5.28
C ASP A 57 -15.91 42.63 -3.81
N PHE A 58 -16.90 41.79 -3.47
CA PHE A 58 -17.30 41.60 -2.08
C PHE A 58 -16.23 40.83 -1.30
N CYS A 59 -15.72 39.72 -1.84
CA CYS A 59 -14.63 38.94 -1.22
C CYS A 59 -13.39 39.80 -0.97
N GLU A 60 -13.04 40.66 -1.92
CA GLU A 60 -11.91 41.59 -1.80
C GLU A 60 -12.09 42.56 -0.63
N ARG A 61 -13.27 43.17 -0.53
CA ARG A 61 -13.57 44.09 0.56
C ARG A 61 -13.61 43.36 1.90
N VAL A 62 -14.10 42.12 1.94
CA VAL A 62 -14.04 41.28 3.15
C VAL A 62 -12.59 41.08 3.58
N VAL A 63 -11.71 40.66 2.66
CA VAL A 63 -10.28 40.45 2.93
C VAL A 63 -9.63 41.72 3.46
N ARG A 64 -9.85 42.86 2.80
CA ARG A 64 -9.23 44.14 3.17
C ARG A 64 -9.73 44.68 4.51
N GLU A 65 -11.04 44.70 4.72
CA GLU A 65 -11.64 45.35 5.89
C GLU A 65 -11.51 44.49 7.14
N PHE A 66 -11.68 43.18 7.00
CA PHE A 66 -11.63 42.26 8.13
C PHE A 66 -10.26 41.60 8.30
N GLN A 67 -9.28 41.98 7.48
CA GLN A 67 -7.93 41.39 7.47
C GLN A 67 -7.99 39.86 7.39
N VAL A 68 -8.92 39.35 6.59
CA VAL A 68 -9.17 37.91 6.44
C VAL A 68 -8.22 37.35 5.38
N ASN A 69 -7.63 36.20 5.66
CA ASN A 69 -6.76 35.51 4.71
C ASN A 69 -7.55 35.11 3.44
N PRO A 70 -7.15 35.57 2.24
CA PRO A 70 -7.85 35.27 1.00
C PRO A 70 -7.84 33.78 0.65
N SER A 71 -6.76 33.05 0.99
CA SER A 71 -6.69 31.59 0.79
C SER A 71 -7.69 30.87 1.69
N TRP A 72 -7.82 31.30 2.95
CA TRP A 72 -8.84 30.75 3.82
C TRP A 72 -10.22 31.04 3.26
N LEU A 73 -10.52 32.29 2.90
CA LEU A 73 -11.85 32.68 2.42
C LEU A 73 -12.26 31.94 1.14
N LEU A 74 -11.37 31.86 0.15
CA LEU A 74 -11.69 31.36 -1.19
C LEU A 74 -11.60 29.84 -1.29
N ILE A 75 -10.54 29.23 -0.73
CA ILE A 75 -10.26 27.80 -0.88
C ILE A 75 -10.32 27.02 0.44
N GLY A 76 -10.39 27.70 1.59
CA GLY A 76 -10.48 27.05 2.91
C GLY A 76 -9.14 26.63 3.48
N GLU A 77 -8.04 27.20 2.98
CA GLU A 77 -6.68 26.84 3.39
C GLU A 77 -6.01 27.95 4.20
N GLY A 78 -5.33 27.58 5.29
CA GLY A 78 -4.58 28.50 6.15
C GLY A 78 -5.36 29.07 7.33
N ALA A 79 -4.68 29.89 8.15
CA ALA A 79 -5.31 30.62 9.25
C ALA A 79 -6.30 31.66 8.70
N GLU A 80 -7.34 31.94 9.47
CA GLU A 80 -8.42 32.83 9.04
C GLU A 80 -8.00 34.30 8.97
N SER A 81 -7.13 34.74 9.87
CA SER A 81 -6.66 36.12 9.95
C SER A 81 -5.30 36.27 9.26
N LEU A 82 -5.12 37.37 8.53
CA LEU A 82 -3.81 37.78 7.98
C LEU A 82 -2.80 38.09 9.09
N ASN A 83 -3.27 38.50 10.27
CA ASN A 83 -2.39 38.80 11.41
C ASN A 83 -1.77 37.55 12.04
N ASP A 84 -2.35 36.37 11.77
CA ASP A 84 -1.85 35.08 12.29
C ASP A 84 -0.80 34.45 11.34
N MET A 85 -0.46 35.13 10.24
CA MET A 85 0.50 34.65 9.24
C MET A 85 1.85 35.34 9.41
N ALA A 86 2.94 34.60 9.20
CA ALA A 86 4.28 35.19 9.12
C ALA A 86 4.32 36.25 8.00
N GLU A 87 5.00 37.37 8.23
CA GLU A 87 5.04 38.57 7.37
C GLU A 87 5.33 38.27 5.88
N LYS A 88 6.16 37.25 5.60
CA LYS A 88 6.48 36.80 4.23
C LYS A 88 5.29 36.17 3.49
N THR A 89 4.35 35.53 4.19
CA THR A 89 3.20 34.86 3.58
C THR A 89 2.07 35.85 3.25
N SER A 90 2.00 36.98 3.96
CA SER A 90 1.05 38.08 3.70
C SER A 90 1.32 38.78 2.36
N VAL A 91 2.59 39.03 2.04
CA VAL A 91 3.01 39.60 0.75
C VAL A 91 2.59 38.69 -0.41
N MET A 92 2.81 37.38 -0.24
CA MET A 92 2.46 36.35 -1.21
C MET A 92 0.95 36.27 -1.49
N ALA A 93 0.13 36.41 -0.44
CA ALA A 93 -1.33 36.42 -0.54
C ALA A 93 -1.85 37.69 -1.27
N GLY A 94 -1.18 38.83 -1.10
CA GLY A 94 -1.48 40.06 -1.84
C GLY A 94 -1.23 39.92 -3.34
N GLU A 95 -0.08 39.36 -3.72
CA GLU A 95 0.29 39.16 -5.14
C GLU A 95 -0.67 38.21 -5.88
N LEU A 96 -1.19 37.16 -5.23
CA LEU A 96 -2.21 36.26 -5.79
C LEU A 96 -3.55 36.97 -6.06
N LEU A 97 -3.93 37.89 -5.19
CA LEU A 97 -5.18 38.65 -5.29
C LEU A 97 -5.14 39.60 -6.50
N ASP A 98 -3.98 40.21 -6.76
CA ASP A 98 -3.77 41.08 -7.91
C ASP A 98 -3.84 40.33 -9.25
N LEU A 99 -3.39 39.07 -9.31
CA LEU A 99 -3.56 38.24 -10.50
C LEU A 99 -5.03 37.94 -10.80
N VAL A 100 -5.80 37.57 -9.77
CA VAL A 100 -7.24 37.27 -9.92
C VAL A 100 -8.01 38.51 -10.39
N ARG A 101 -7.62 39.71 -9.95
CA ARG A 101 -8.15 40.98 -10.46
C ARG A 101 -7.86 41.16 -11.95
N ALA A 102 -6.62 40.94 -12.39
CA ALA A 102 -6.21 41.07 -13.78
C ALA A 102 -6.95 40.08 -14.70
N MET A 103 -7.11 38.82 -14.27
CA MET A 103 -7.84 37.80 -15.03
C MET A 103 -9.33 38.11 -15.15
N ASN A 104 -9.97 38.59 -14.06
CA ASN A 104 -11.37 38.97 -14.09
C ASN A 104 -11.63 40.19 -14.98
N ALA A 105 -10.73 41.17 -15.01
CA ALA A 105 -10.83 42.32 -15.90
C ALA A 105 -10.86 41.91 -17.38
N VAL A 106 -10.10 40.88 -17.75
CA VAL A 106 -10.03 40.35 -19.11
C VAL A 106 -11.24 39.49 -19.45
N ALA A 107 -11.73 38.67 -18.53
CA ALA A 107 -12.91 37.82 -18.72
C ALA A 107 -14.20 38.62 -18.97
N HIS A 108 -14.29 39.85 -18.46
CA HIS A 108 -15.46 40.73 -18.65
C HIS A 108 -15.40 41.53 -19.96
N GLN A 109 -14.28 41.55 -20.70
CA GLN A 109 -14.20 42.21 -22.00
C GLN A 109 -14.58 41.23 -23.12
N ARG A 110 -15.68 41.52 -23.83
CA ARG A 110 -16.12 40.73 -25.00
C ARG A 110 -15.03 40.73 -26.08
N MET A 111 -14.46 39.56 -26.39
CA MET A 111 -13.39 39.33 -27.38
C MET A 111 -13.69 39.76 -28.83
N GLY A 112 -14.84 40.38 -29.11
CA GLY A 112 -15.30 40.73 -30.46
C GLY A 112 -14.82 42.08 -31.00
N ALA A 113 -14.06 42.88 -30.24
CA ALA A 113 -13.60 44.21 -30.69
C ALA A 113 -12.14 44.52 -30.29
N LEU A 114 -11.23 43.55 -30.43
CA LEU A 114 -9.81 43.67 -30.08
C LEU A 114 -8.98 44.46 -31.12
N ALA A 115 -9.42 45.68 -31.51
CA ALA A 115 -8.69 46.53 -32.47
C ALA A 115 -8.20 47.88 -31.90
N GLY A 116 -8.52 48.19 -30.63
CA GLY A 116 -8.22 49.49 -30.02
C GLY A 116 -6.96 49.52 -29.14
N LYS A 117 -6.27 50.68 -29.09
CA LYS A 117 -5.11 50.95 -28.20
C LYS A 117 -5.34 50.58 -26.73
N HIS A 118 -6.59 50.68 -26.26
CA HIS A 118 -6.98 50.28 -24.90
C HIS A 118 -6.86 48.77 -24.65
N HIS A 119 -7.25 47.93 -25.61
CA HIS A 119 -7.10 46.47 -25.51
C HIS A 119 -5.64 46.04 -25.48
N ALA A 120 -4.79 46.70 -26.28
CA ALA A 120 -3.35 46.46 -26.25
C ALA A 120 -2.70 46.86 -24.91
N ARG A 121 -3.32 47.76 -24.13
CA ARG A 121 -2.87 48.09 -22.77
C ARG A 121 -3.34 47.03 -21.77
N VAL A 122 -4.60 46.62 -21.82
CA VAL A 122 -5.15 45.57 -20.93
C VAL A 122 -4.43 44.23 -21.13
N LEU A 123 -4.13 43.85 -22.38
CA LEU A 123 -3.36 42.63 -22.67
C LEU A 123 -1.92 42.70 -22.13
N ARG A 124 -1.30 43.89 -22.14
CA ARG A 124 0.02 44.08 -21.51
C ARG A 124 -0.07 43.98 -19.99
N GLU A 125 -1.05 44.63 -19.37
CA GLU A 125 -1.26 44.54 -17.92
C GLU A 125 -1.55 43.09 -17.45
N LEU A 126 -2.32 42.32 -18.24
CA LEU A 126 -2.51 40.89 -18.00
C LEU A 126 -1.20 40.10 -18.15
N ASN A 127 -0.46 40.33 -19.23
CA ASN A 127 0.81 39.66 -19.46
C ASN A 127 1.80 39.96 -18.32
N ASP A 128 1.89 41.20 -17.85
CA ASP A 128 2.72 41.59 -16.71
C ASP A 128 2.25 40.92 -15.41
N ALA A 129 0.94 40.79 -15.19
CA ALA A 129 0.39 40.07 -14.05
C ALA A 129 0.70 38.57 -14.09
N LEU A 130 0.58 37.95 -15.27
CA LEU A 130 0.95 36.54 -15.48
C LEU A 130 2.45 36.31 -15.24
N MET A 131 3.30 37.22 -15.71
CA MET A 131 4.74 37.16 -15.45
C MET A 131 5.06 37.25 -13.96
N ARG A 132 4.44 38.18 -13.23
CA ARG A 132 4.59 38.28 -11.76
C ARG A 132 4.11 37.03 -11.04
N TYR A 133 3.00 36.44 -11.51
CA TYR A 133 2.50 35.19 -10.92
C TYR A 133 3.46 34.02 -11.15
N GLU A 134 3.98 33.83 -12.36
CA GLU A 134 4.97 32.78 -12.62
C GLU A 134 6.25 33.00 -11.82
N GLU A 135 6.70 34.25 -11.64
CA GLU A 135 7.84 34.58 -10.77
C GLU A 135 7.55 34.25 -9.30
N LEU A 136 6.37 34.64 -8.78
CA LEU A 136 5.94 34.28 -7.43
C LEU A 136 5.86 32.77 -7.26
N LYS A 137 5.20 32.08 -8.19
CA LYS A 137 5.06 30.62 -8.20
C LYS A 137 6.43 29.93 -8.20
N GLY A 138 7.40 30.46 -8.94
CA GLY A 138 8.79 30.02 -8.90
C GLY A 138 9.42 30.20 -7.51
N ARG A 139 9.31 31.39 -6.90
CA ARG A 139 9.81 31.65 -5.54
C ARG A 139 9.19 30.73 -4.50
N VAL A 140 7.86 30.54 -4.56
CA VAL A 140 7.12 29.63 -3.67
C VAL A 140 7.55 28.19 -3.88
N GLY A 141 7.70 27.75 -5.13
CA GLY A 141 8.14 26.41 -5.46
C GLY A 141 9.53 26.09 -4.90
N VAL A 142 10.47 27.03 -4.96
CA VAL A 142 11.83 26.86 -4.41
C VAL A 142 11.80 26.72 -2.88
N GLU A 143 11.07 27.59 -2.18
CA GLU A 143 10.96 27.53 -0.72
C GLU A 143 10.19 26.28 -0.26
N ALA A 144 9.09 25.93 -0.95
CA ALA A 144 8.33 24.72 -0.68
C ALA A 144 9.18 23.46 -0.90
N ALA A 145 10.01 23.42 -1.95
CA ALA A 145 10.92 22.30 -2.21
C ALA A 145 11.92 22.09 -1.06
N ARG A 146 12.46 23.18 -0.49
CA ARG A 146 13.37 23.09 0.68
C ARG A 146 12.65 22.52 1.90
N ILE A 147 11.47 23.06 2.23
CA ILE A 147 10.66 22.57 3.35
C ILE A 147 10.28 21.10 3.15
N TYR A 148 9.91 20.72 1.94
CA TYR A 148 9.57 19.35 1.58
C TYR A 148 10.74 18.39 1.79
N ALA A 149 11.95 18.78 1.38
CA ALA A 149 13.16 17.97 1.59
C ALA A 149 13.40 17.68 3.08
N ASP A 150 13.26 18.69 3.94
CA ASP A 150 13.39 18.54 5.39
C ASP A 150 12.31 17.62 5.98
N LEU A 151 11.04 17.82 5.58
CA LEU A 151 9.92 16.98 6.00
C LEU A 151 10.11 15.52 5.57
N LYS A 152 10.55 15.29 4.33
CA LYS A 152 10.84 13.97 3.78
C LYS A 152 11.92 13.25 4.59
N GLN A 153 13.00 13.94 4.96
CA GLN A 153 14.07 13.36 5.78
C GLN A 153 13.57 13.00 7.18
N GLN A 154 12.85 13.92 7.84
CA GLN A 154 12.28 13.67 9.16
C GLN A 154 11.27 12.51 9.15
N LEU A 155 10.44 12.44 8.12
CA LEU A 155 9.47 11.37 7.94
C LEU A 155 10.17 10.02 7.77
N LYS A 156 11.20 9.94 6.90
CA LYS A 156 11.99 8.70 6.75
C LYS A 156 12.61 8.26 8.07
N ALA A 157 13.14 9.19 8.88
CA ALA A 157 13.69 8.88 10.19
C ALA A 157 12.62 8.42 11.20
N ALA A 158 11.43 9.02 11.19
CA ALA A 158 10.30 8.59 12.02
C ALA A 158 9.81 7.18 11.62
N MET A 159 9.64 6.93 10.32
CA MET A 159 9.29 5.60 9.80
C MET A 159 10.34 4.55 10.15
N GLY A 160 11.64 4.88 10.04
CA GLY A 160 12.73 3.96 10.41
C GLY A 160 12.74 3.60 11.90
N ARG A 161 12.27 4.51 12.77
CA ARG A 161 12.09 4.26 14.22
C ARG A 161 10.72 3.64 14.55
N LEU A 162 9.86 3.42 13.55
CA LEU A 162 8.48 2.97 13.72
C LEU A 162 7.63 3.89 14.62
N ASP A 163 7.96 5.19 14.67
CA ASP A 163 7.15 6.20 15.37
C ASP A 163 5.97 6.61 14.47
N VAL A 164 4.93 5.79 14.49
CA VAL A 164 3.77 5.91 13.57
C VAL A 164 3.05 7.24 13.75
N THR A 165 2.87 7.70 14.99
CA THR A 165 2.16 8.96 15.28
C THR A 165 2.91 10.14 14.70
N ARG A 166 4.22 10.23 14.95
CA ARG A 166 5.02 11.33 14.39
C ARG A 166 5.12 11.25 12.87
N ALA A 167 5.25 10.04 12.33
CA ALA A 167 5.28 9.83 10.89
C ALA A 167 3.97 10.26 10.21
N GLU A 168 2.81 10.03 10.83
CA GLU A 168 1.52 10.47 10.28
C GLU A 168 1.42 11.99 10.17
N GLU A 169 1.82 12.72 11.22
CA GLU A 169 1.84 14.19 11.22
C GLU A 169 2.76 14.74 10.12
N LEU A 170 3.99 14.21 10.06
CA LEU A 170 4.99 14.63 9.06
C LEU A 170 4.54 14.29 7.64
N PHE A 171 3.86 13.16 7.45
CA PHE A 171 3.32 12.77 6.15
C PHE A 171 2.22 13.73 5.69
N ARG A 172 1.29 14.12 6.56
CA ARG A 172 0.25 15.11 6.23
C ARG A 172 0.87 16.46 5.86
N ALA A 173 1.88 16.91 6.60
CA ALA A 173 2.59 18.14 6.29
C ALA A 173 3.33 18.04 4.93
N ALA A 174 4.04 16.93 4.68
CA ALA A 174 4.71 16.70 3.41
C ALA A 174 3.73 16.67 2.22
N ASP A 175 2.55 16.04 2.39
CA ASP A 175 1.51 16.02 1.36
C ASP A 175 1.00 17.42 1.03
N GLN A 176 0.77 18.27 2.03
CA GLN A 176 0.35 19.66 1.80
C GLN A 176 1.44 20.47 1.08
N VAL A 177 2.69 20.39 1.54
CA VAL A 177 3.80 21.14 0.94
C VAL A 177 4.08 20.66 -0.48
N SER A 178 3.98 19.35 -0.76
CA SER A 178 4.22 18.80 -2.10
C SER A 178 3.31 19.40 -3.18
N ARG A 179 2.09 19.83 -2.83
CA ARG A 179 1.14 20.47 -3.77
C ARG A 179 1.57 21.87 -4.20
N LEU A 180 2.48 22.49 -3.44
CA LEU A 180 3.08 23.79 -3.76
C LEU A 180 4.38 23.64 -4.55
N CYS A 181 4.87 22.41 -4.72
CA CYS A 181 6.04 22.09 -5.52
C CYS A 181 5.60 21.82 -6.97
N PHE A 182 6.20 22.51 -7.93
CA PHE A 182 5.92 22.35 -9.36
C PHE A 182 6.98 21.49 -10.08
N ASP A 183 7.94 20.95 -9.34
CA ASP A 183 8.98 20.06 -9.86
C ASP A 183 8.44 18.62 -9.97
N GLU A 184 8.51 18.05 -11.17
CA GLU A 184 8.11 16.66 -11.45
C GLU A 184 8.92 15.67 -10.61
N ARG A 185 10.20 15.96 -10.33
CA ARG A 185 11.04 15.13 -9.47
C ARG A 185 10.47 15.05 -8.05
N ILE A 186 9.98 16.16 -7.50
CA ILE A 186 9.36 16.17 -6.17
C ILE A 186 8.06 15.39 -6.18
N SER A 187 7.28 15.48 -7.26
CA SER A 187 6.05 14.70 -7.43
C SER A 187 6.33 13.20 -7.43
N HIS A 188 7.36 12.77 -8.15
CA HIS A 188 7.82 11.38 -8.15
C HIS A 188 8.32 10.93 -6.76
N GLU A 189 9.18 11.73 -6.13
CA GLU A 189 9.69 11.44 -4.78
C GLU A 189 8.55 11.38 -3.73
N HIS A 190 7.51 12.19 -3.89
CA HIS A 190 6.32 12.14 -3.03
C HIS A 190 5.51 10.87 -3.26
N LEU A 191 5.36 10.43 -4.50
CA LEU A 191 4.69 9.17 -4.81
C LEU A 191 5.41 7.97 -4.17
N GLU A 192 6.75 7.94 -4.19
CA GLU A 192 7.53 6.94 -3.45
C GLU A 192 7.27 7.02 -1.94
N LEU A 193 7.23 8.23 -1.38
CA LEU A 193 6.99 8.47 0.04
C LEU A 193 5.60 8.01 0.48
N GLN A 194 4.57 8.33 -0.31
CA GLN A 194 3.20 7.84 -0.13
C GLN A 194 3.14 6.31 -0.17
N THR A 195 3.92 5.68 -1.03
CA THR A 195 3.98 4.22 -1.13
C THR A 195 4.62 3.59 0.11
N ASN A 196 5.71 4.17 0.61
CA ASN A 196 6.37 3.71 1.83
C ASN A 196 5.48 3.88 3.08
N TRP A 197 4.76 5.01 3.16
CA TRP A 197 3.77 5.23 4.22
C TRP A 197 2.62 4.22 4.15
N ALA A 198 2.11 3.94 2.95
CA ALA A 198 1.07 2.95 2.74
C ALA A 198 1.54 1.52 3.10
N LEU A 199 2.82 1.18 2.85
CA LEU A 199 3.41 -0.08 3.31
C LEU A 199 3.41 -0.16 4.85
N LEU A 200 3.85 0.89 5.53
CA LEU A 200 3.90 0.95 7.00
C LEU A 200 2.51 0.82 7.63
N THR A 201 1.51 1.47 7.05
CA THR A 201 0.11 1.44 7.49
C THR A 201 -0.68 0.24 6.96
N ARG A 202 -0.03 -0.66 6.19
CA ARG A 202 -0.62 -1.86 5.57
C ARG A 202 -1.80 -1.57 4.62
N ASP A 203 -1.84 -0.37 4.02
CA ASP A 203 -2.78 -0.04 2.94
C ASP A 203 -2.30 -0.63 1.60
N THR A 204 -2.56 -1.91 1.43
CA THR A 204 -2.15 -2.69 0.24
C THR A 204 -2.82 -2.25 -1.06
N GLU A 205 -3.89 -1.45 -1.03
CA GLU A 205 -4.52 -0.91 -2.25
C GLU A 205 -3.73 0.29 -2.77
N THR A 206 -3.43 1.23 -1.86
CA THR A 206 -2.62 2.40 -2.19
C THR A 206 -1.21 1.99 -2.59
N VAL A 207 -0.60 1.00 -1.93
CA VAL A 207 0.69 0.43 -2.35
C VAL A 207 0.63 -0.05 -3.81
N LEU A 208 -0.34 -0.92 -4.15
CA LEU A 208 -0.42 -1.47 -5.51
C LEU A 208 -0.65 -0.36 -6.56
N ARG A 209 -1.57 0.55 -6.30
CA ARG A 209 -1.88 1.68 -7.20
C ARG A 209 -0.66 2.57 -7.42
N ASN A 210 0.07 2.91 -6.37
CA ASN A 210 1.24 3.78 -6.49
C ASN A 210 2.41 3.06 -7.16
N GLN A 211 2.65 1.78 -6.85
CA GLN A 211 3.67 0.98 -7.54
C GLN A 211 3.37 0.83 -9.04
N GLN A 212 2.10 0.72 -9.43
CA GLN A 212 1.72 0.73 -10.86
C GLN A 212 2.03 2.05 -11.55
N ARG A 213 1.87 3.19 -10.84
CA ARG A 213 2.22 4.51 -11.38
C ARG A 213 3.74 4.64 -11.54
N LEU A 214 4.50 4.37 -10.48
CA LEU A 214 5.98 4.39 -10.49
C LEU A 214 6.58 3.47 -11.56
N PHE A 215 5.97 2.31 -11.80
CA PHE A 215 6.43 1.39 -12.84
C PHE A 215 6.17 1.88 -14.27
N ARG A 216 5.08 2.62 -14.49
CA ARG A 216 4.67 3.10 -15.83
C ARG A 216 5.37 4.39 -16.26
N GLU A 217 5.75 5.23 -15.31
CA GLU A 217 6.33 6.55 -15.57
C GLU A 217 7.62 6.44 -16.43
N PRO A 218 8.64 5.63 -16.07
CA PRO A 218 9.82 5.43 -16.93
C PRO A 218 9.51 4.82 -18.31
N MET A 219 8.41 4.07 -18.45
CA MET A 219 8.03 3.48 -19.74
C MET A 219 7.62 4.53 -20.75
N SER A 220 6.99 5.62 -20.30
CA SER A 220 6.53 6.70 -21.18
C SER A 220 7.70 7.47 -21.83
N GLU A 221 8.86 7.42 -21.19
CA GLU A 221 10.10 8.08 -21.62
C GLU A 221 11.04 7.13 -22.40
N GLY A 222 10.67 5.85 -22.55
CA GLY A 222 11.49 4.83 -23.21
C GLY A 222 12.62 4.26 -22.36
N HIS A 223 12.66 4.57 -21.06
CA HIS A 223 13.70 4.14 -20.12
C HIS A 223 13.39 2.76 -19.50
N LEU A 224 13.40 1.72 -20.33
CA LEU A 224 13.00 0.35 -19.95
C LEU A 224 14.16 -0.54 -19.45
N ASN A 225 15.40 -0.13 -19.67
CA ASN A 225 16.62 -0.89 -19.33
C ASN A 225 17.42 -0.20 -18.20
N THR A 226 16.74 0.53 -17.31
CA THR A 226 17.39 1.31 -16.24
C THR A 226 17.32 0.62 -14.88
N GLU A 227 18.17 1.08 -13.96
CA GLU A 227 18.19 0.62 -12.57
C GLU A 227 16.85 0.85 -11.87
N GLU A 228 16.24 2.02 -12.12
CA GLU A 228 14.95 2.38 -11.57
C GLU A 228 13.83 1.48 -12.10
N HIS A 229 13.85 1.15 -13.40
CA HIS A 229 12.86 0.25 -13.98
C HIS A 229 12.93 -1.15 -13.34
N CYS A 230 14.13 -1.70 -13.14
CA CYS A 230 14.32 -2.98 -12.45
C CYS A 230 13.79 -2.94 -11.00
N LEU A 231 14.07 -1.86 -10.27
CA LEU A 231 13.59 -1.66 -8.90
C LEU A 231 12.06 -1.60 -8.85
N ASN A 232 11.45 -0.79 -9.72
CA ASN A 232 10.00 -0.61 -9.75
C ASN A 232 9.29 -1.89 -10.21
N ALA A 233 9.86 -2.65 -11.15
CA ALA A 233 9.35 -3.96 -11.54
C ALA A 233 9.34 -4.95 -10.36
N ASN A 234 10.44 -4.99 -9.60
CA ASN A 234 10.55 -5.85 -8.42
C ASN A 234 9.52 -5.47 -7.35
N ARG A 235 9.41 -4.17 -7.02
CA ARG A 235 8.45 -3.65 -6.03
C ARG A 235 7.00 -3.91 -6.46
N LEU A 236 6.66 -3.69 -7.73
CA LEU A 236 5.33 -3.99 -8.26
C LEU A 236 5.02 -5.49 -8.22
N GLY A 237 5.97 -6.34 -8.61
CA GLY A 237 5.80 -7.79 -8.52
C GLY A 237 5.56 -8.27 -7.08
N GLN A 238 6.29 -7.71 -6.11
CA GLN A 238 6.04 -7.98 -4.68
C GLN A 238 4.65 -7.52 -4.22
N ALA A 239 4.21 -6.33 -4.64
CA ALA A 239 2.87 -5.83 -4.31
C ALA A 239 1.75 -6.71 -4.90
N LEU A 240 1.90 -7.13 -6.16
CA LEU A 240 0.97 -8.05 -6.84
C LEU A 240 0.92 -9.40 -6.14
N GLU A 241 2.08 -9.95 -5.80
CA GLU A 241 2.19 -11.23 -5.11
C GLU A 241 1.66 -11.15 -3.68
N GLY A 242 1.84 -10.01 -2.99
CA GLY A 242 1.14 -9.65 -1.74
C GLY A 242 -0.37 -9.84 -1.80
N ARG A 243 -0.97 -9.55 -2.97
CA ARG A 243 -2.40 -9.70 -3.24
C ARG A 243 -2.80 -11.07 -3.82
N GLY A 244 -1.87 -12.04 -3.85
CA GLY A 244 -2.12 -13.37 -4.42
C GLY A 244 -2.13 -13.40 -5.95
N ARG A 245 -1.70 -12.32 -6.64
CA ARG A 245 -1.66 -12.24 -8.10
C ARG A 245 -0.30 -12.67 -8.65
N LEU A 246 0.12 -13.90 -8.33
CA LEU A 246 1.45 -14.43 -8.68
C LEU A 246 1.71 -14.39 -10.20
N ASN A 247 0.73 -14.78 -11.01
CA ASN A 247 0.86 -14.78 -12.47
C ASN A 247 1.13 -13.39 -13.05
N ASP A 248 0.49 -12.35 -12.50
CA ASP A 248 0.70 -10.97 -12.94
C ASP A 248 2.07 -10.47 -12.50
N ALA A 249 2.51 -10.83 -11.28
CA ALA A 249 3.85 -10.52 -10.79
C ALA A 249 4.93 -11.14 -11.71
N LEU A 250 4.78 -12.41 -12.09
CA LEU A 250 5.67 -13.10 -13.00
C LEU A 250 5.72 -12.45 -14.38
N ARG A 251 4.57 -12.02 -14.93
CA ARG A 251 4.52 -11.32 -16.23
C ARG A 251 5.33 -10.03 -16.19
N VAL A 252 5.12 -9.21 -15.16
CA VAL A 252 5.86 -7.95 -14.98
C VAL A 252 7.35 -8.20 -14.84
N MET A 253 7.75 -9.12 -13.95
CA MET A 253 9.16 -9.39 -13.67
C MET A 253 9.88 -9.98 -14.88
N ARG A 254 9.27 -10.92 -15.61
CA ARG A 254 9.87 -11.49 -16.83
C ARG A 254 10.03 -10.44 -17.92
N ALA A 255 9.02 -9.60 -18.14
CA ALA A 255 9.11 -8.52 -19.13
C ALA A 255 10.27 -7.57 -18.79
N ALA A 256 10.39 -7.13 -17.53
CA ALA A 256 11.48 -6.27 -17.09
C ALA A 256 12.86 -6.93 -17.23
N LEU A 257 12.99 -8.22 -16.93
CA LEU A 257 14.24 -8.96 -17.14
C LEU A 257 14.64 -9.01 -18.61
N ILE A 258 13.70 -9.31 -19.52
CA ILE A 258 13.96 -9.35 -20.97
C ILE A 258 14.40 -7.97 -21.47
N LEU A 259 13.71 -6.90 -21.05
CA LEU A 259 14.02 -5.53 -21.47
C LEU A 259 15.39 -5.04 -20.97
N ALA A 260 15.86 -5.56 -19.83
CA ALA A 260 17.10 -5.16 -19.19
C ALA A 260 18.26 -6.16 -19.42
N GLU A 261 18.04 -7.26 -20.17
CA GLU A 261 18.98 -8.39 -20.26
C GLU A 261 20.36 -7.97 -20.81
N GLU A 262 20.39 -7.10 -21.83
CA GLU A 262 21.64 -6.60 -22.42
C GLU A 262 22.52 -5.83 -21.43
N HIS A 263 21.92 -5.27 -20.37
CA HIS A 263 22.59 -4.45 -19.36
C HIS A 263 22.67 -5.17 -18.00
N ALA A 264 22.42 -6.48 -17.96
CA ALA A 264 22.26 -7.24 -16.72
C ALA A 264 23.47 -7.21 -15.78
N GLU A 265 24.69 -7.06 -16.32
CA GLU A 265 25.92 -6.99 -15.51
C GLU A 265 26.19 -5.57 -14.95
N GLU A 266 25.62 -4.54 -15.58
CA GLU A 266 25.76 -3.13 -15.20
C GLU A 266 24.72 -2.72 -14.14
N LEU A 267 23.51 -3.27 -14.26
CA LEU A 267 22.37 -2.94 -13.39
C LEU A 267 22.44 -3.68 -12.06
N HIS A 268 22.67 -2.95 -10.97
CA HIS A 268 22.76 -3.50 -9.62
C HIS A 268 21.49 -4.22 -9.16
N SER A 269 20.32 -3.79 -9.64
CA SER A 269 19.03 -4.36 -9.26
C SER A 269 18.61 -5.56 -10.09
N TYR A 270 19.26 -5.81 -11.23
CA TYR A 270 18.94 -6.94 -12.10
C TYR A 270 19.10 -8.29 -11.39
N PRO A 271 20.20 -8.60 -10.68
CA PRO A 271 20.33 -9.87 -9.98
C PRO A 271 19.24 -10.11 -8.93
N MET A 272 18.80 -9.06 -8.25
CA MET A 272 17.72 -9.17 -7.26
C MET A 272 16.37 -9.41 -7.94
N LEU A 273 16.05 -8.67 -9.01
CA LEU A 273 14.85 -8.91 -9.81
C LEU A 273 14.81 -10.35 -10.33
N ALA A 274 15.93 -10.85 -10.86
CA ALA A 274 16.06 -12.21 -11.35
C ALA A 274 15.87 -13.26 -10.25
N SER A 275 16.44 -13.01 -9.07
CA SER A 275 16.30 -13.90 -7.91
C SER A 275 14.85 -13.99 -7.42
N VAL A 276 14.17 -12.85 -7.30
CA VAL A 276 12.74 -12.83 -6.90
C VAL A 276 11.86 -13.49 -7.95
N CYS A 277 12.12 -13.23 -9.23
CA CYS A 277 11.43 -13.91 -10.34
C CYS A 277 11.65 -15.43 -10.28
N GLY A 278 12.88 -15.89 -10.04
CA GLY A 278 13.21 -17.31 -9.88
C GLY A 278 12.45 -17.96 -8.72
N ASN A 279 12.37 -17.29 -7.57
CA ASN A 279 11.55 -17.75 -6.44
C ASN A 279 10.06 -17.84 -6.81
N TYR A 280 9.53 -16.87 -7.56
CA TYR A 280 8.14 -16.90 -8.00
C TYR A 280 7.86 -18.02 -8.99
N LEU A 281 8.83 -18.37 -9.84
CA LEU A 281 8.71 -19.51 -10.75
C LEU A 281 8.69 -20.85 -10.02
N ILE A 282 9.53 -21.01 -9.00
CA ILE A 282 9.48 -22.18 -8.10
C ILE A 282 8.09 -22.30 -7.46
N ARG A 283 7.54 -21.17 -7.01
CA ARG A 283 6.19 -21.10 -6.42
C ARG A 283 5.06 -21.33 -7.42
N ASP A 284 5.30 -21.11 -8.70
CA ASP A 284 4.41 -21.44 -9.81
C ASP A 284 4.59 -22.90 -10.30
N GLY A 285 5.47 -23.68 -9.67
CA GLY A 285 5.77 -25.07 -10.03
C GLY A 285 6.82 -25.23 -11.14
N LYS A 286 7.35 -24.13 -11.68
CA LYS A 286 8.44 -24.13 -12.69
C LYS A 286 9.81 -24.23 -12.04
N LEU A 287 10.03 -25.34 -11.34
CA LEU A 287 11.20 -25.58 -10.48
C LEU A 287 12.53 -25.39 -11.22
N ALA A 288 12.72 -26.07 -12.35
CA ALA A 288 13.98 -26.04 -13.10
C ALA A 288 14.33 -24.62 -13.59
N GLU A 289 13.35 -23.89 -14.12
CA GLU A 289 13.54 -22.52 -14.62
C GLU A 289 13.86 -21.56 -13.47
N GLY A 290 13.12 -21.65 -12.37
CA GLY A 290 13.33 -20.79 -11.21
C GLY A 290 14.66 -21.04 -10.51
N LEU A 291 15.08 -22.30 -10.39
CA LEU A 291 16.39 -22.67 -9.85
C LEU A 291 17.53 -22.19 -10.72
N ALA A 292 17.43 -22.32 -12.04
CA ALA A 292 18.45 -21.84 -12.96
C ALA A 292 18.69 -20.31 -12.81
N LEU A 293 17.61 -19.54 -12.66
CA LEU A 293 17.71 -18.10 -12.39
C LEU A 293 18.36 -17.80 -11.03
N LEU A 294 17.93 -18.46 -9.97
CA LEU A 294 18.49 -18.27 -8.63
C LEU A 294 19.98 -18.65 -8.57
N GLN A 295 20.37 -19.78 -9.15
CA GLN A 295 21.76 -20.22 -9.21
C GLN A 295 22.64 -19.23 -9.98
N LYS A 296 22.14 -18.69 -11.11
CA LYS A 296 22.88 -17.72 -11.92
C LYS A 296 23.07 -16.39 -11.19
N TRP A 297 22.05 -15.89 -10.49
CA TRP A 297 22.00 -14.49 -10.05
C TRP A 297 22.11 -14.26 -8.54
N ALA A 298 21.74 -15.21 -7.67
CA ALA A 298 21.70 -14.97 -6.23
C ALA A 298 23.06 -14.56 -5.65
N GLY A 299 24.16 -15.15 -6.14
CA GLY A 299 25.53 -14.81 -5.74
C GLY A 299 26.03 -13.45 -6.24
N ARG A 300 25.34 -12.84 -7.22
CA ARG A 300 25.76 -11.58 -7.87
C ARG A 300 25.10 -10.33 -7.27
N VAL A 301 24.17 -10.51 -6.32
CA VAL A 301 23.56 -9.39 -5.59
C VAL A 301 24.64 -8.67 -4.77
N ARG A 302 24.82 -7.35 -4.98
CA ARG A 302 25.91 -6.58 -4.36
C ARG A 302 25.65 -6.23 -2.90
N GLU A 303 24.44 -5.78 -2.57
CA GLU A 303 24.06 -5.41 -1.21
C GLU A 303 23.93 -6.66 -0.34
N GLU A 304 24.67 -6.72 0.78
CA GLU A 304 24.78 -7.93 1.61
C GLU A 304 23.42 -8.37 2.19
N SER A 305 22.60 -7.43 2.65
CA SER A 305 21.23 -7.70 3.13
C SER A 305 20.38 -8.42 2.07
N ARG A 306 20.41 -7.93 0.83
CA ARG A 306 19.68 -8.50 -0.32
C ARG A 306 20.31 -9.81 -0.79
N ARG A 307 21.64 -9.93 -0.71
CA ARG A 307 22.34 -11.17 -1.04
C ARG A 307 21.96 -12.29 -0.09
N ARG A 308 21.85 -12.03 1.21
CA ARG A 308 21.31 -12.98 2.19
C ARG A 308 19.90 -13.42 1.81
N ALA A 309 19.02 -12.47 1.48
CA ALA A 309 17.67 -12.80 1.02
C ALA A 309 17.65 -13.66 -0.25
N ALA A 310 18.50 -13.36 -1.24
CA ALA A 310 18.59 -14.15 -2.48
C ALA A 310 19.16 -15.55 -2.24
N ARG A 311 20.17 -15.69 -1.38
CA ARG A 311 20.70 -16.99 -0.94
C ARG A 311 19.66 -17.82 -0.19
N HIS A 312 18.86 -17.16 0.65
CA HIS A 312 17.73 -17.79 1.33
C HIS A 312 16.70 -18.32 0.33
N MET A 313 16.33 -17.52 -0.68
CA MET A 313 15.43 -17.98 -1.76
C MET A 313 16.00 -19.18 -2.53
N LEU A 314 17.30 -19.19 -2.82
CA LEU A 314 17.97 -20.34 -3.44
C LEU A 314 17.90 -21.58 -2.54
N MET A 315 18.17 -21.44 -1.24
CA MET A 315 18.10 -22.54 -0.27
C MET A 315 16.69 -23.15 -0.22
N ILE A 316 15.64 -22.34 -0.08
CA ILE A 316 14.25 -22.81 -0.14
C ILE A 316 13.97 -23.52 -1.47
N GLY A 317 14.43 -22.92 -2.58
CA GLY A 317 14.25 -23.50 -3.90
C GLY A 317 14.86 -24.90 -4.02
N LEU A 318 16.09 -25.06 -3.53
CA LEU A 318 16.76 -26.36 -3.51
C LEU A 318 16.03 -27.35 -2.60
N LEU A 319 15.60 -26.91 -1.41
CA LEU A 319 14.83 -27.73 -0.47
C LEU A 319 13.51 -28.24 -1.10
N HIS A 320 12.76 -27.35 -1.76
CA HIS A 320 11.51 -27.71 -2.44
C HIS A 320 11.72 -28.66 -3.64
N SER A 321 12.87 -28.55 -4.31
CA SER A 321 13.24 -29.45 -5.41
C SER A 321 13.91 -30.75 -4.97
N SER A 322 14.09 -30.96 -3.66
CA SER A 322 14.88 -32.07 -3.10
C SER A 322 16.37 -32.08 -3.54
N GLY A 323 16.88 -30.94 -4.01
CA GLY A 323 18.30 -30.73 -4.28
C GLY A 323 19.11 -30.35 -3.03
N LEU A 324 18.44 -30.12 -1.91
CA LEU A 324 19.03 -29.92 -0.58
C LEU A 324 18.17 -30.68 0.43
N ASP A 325 18.80 -31.53 1.25
CA ASP A 325 18.08 -32.17 2.35
C ASP A 325 17.86 -31.18 3.50
N LEU A 326 16.87 -31.47 4.36
CA LEU A 326 16.49 -30.59 5.44
C LEU A 326 17.62 -30.40 6.47
N ARG A 327 18.46 -31.42 6.69
CA ARG A 327 19.58 -31.37 7.64
C ARG A 327 20.65 -30.39 7.17
N MET A 328 21.00 -30.42 5.88
CA MET A 328 21.89 -29.45 5.25
C MET A 328 21.28 -28.04 5.24
N ALA A 329 19.96 -27.92 5.08
CA ALA A 329 19.28 -26.63 5.10
C ALA A 329 19.40 -25.92 6.46
N PHE A 330 19.41 -26.65 7.58
CA PHE A 330 19.70 -26.07 8.91
C PHE A 330 21.07 -25.39 8.96
N GLU A 331 22.09 -26.01 8.35
CA GLU A 331 23.47 -25.53 8.33
C GLU A 331 23.71 -24.42 7.28
N TRP A 332 22.75 -24.19 6.38
CA TRP A 332 22.93 -23.29 5.24
C TRP A 332 22.79 -21.81 5.58
N GLY A 333 23.90 -21.08 5.68
CA GLY A 333 23.89 -19.62 5.87
C GLY A 333 23.37 -19.16 7.23
N ASP A 334 23.10 -17.86 7.35
CA ASP A 334 22.84 -17.20 8.63
C ASP A 334 21.56 -17.68 9.32
N HIS A 335 21.54 -17.50 10.64
CA HIS A 335 20.40 -17.83 11.48
C HIS A 335 19.44 -16.64 11.57
N HIS A 336 18.23 -16.78 11.02
CA HIS A 336 17.21 -15.72 11.04
C HIS A 336 15.79 -16.30 11.00
N GLU A 337 14.83 -15.53 11.50
CA GLU A 337 13.44 -15.98 11.69
C GLU A 337 12.77 -16.50 10.40
N ILE A 338 12.97 -15.82 9.26
CA ILE A 338 12.37 -16.26 7.99
C ILE A 338 12.83 -17.68 7.61
N LYS A 339 14.12 -17.98 7.80
CA LYS A 339 14.67 -19.32 7.54
C LYS A 339 14.10 -20.33 8.52
N ALA A 340 14.01 -19.99 9.79
CA ALA A 340 13.41 -20.86 10.80
C ALA A 340 11.97 -21.25 10.43
N LEU A 341 11.19 -20.29 9.93
CA LEU A 341 9.82 -20.52 9.51
C LEU A 341 9.73 -21.43 8.28
N ASP A 342 10.61 -21.25 7.30
CA ASP A 342 10.63 -22.10 6.10
C ASP A 342 11.13 -23.53 6.43
N LEU A 343 12.09 -23.66 7.35
CA LEU A 343 12.53 -24.96 7.88
C LEU A 343 11.42 -25.65 8.68
N LEU A 344 10.66 -24.91 9.50
CA LEU A 344 9.48 -25.43 10.18
C LEU A 344 8.43 -25.94 9.20
N GLN A 345 8.15 -25.16 8.15
CA GLN A 345 7.21 -25.58 7.11
C GLN A 345 7.69 -26.84 6.40
N ALA A 346 8.98 -26.95 6.11
CA ALA A 346 9.55 -28.16 5.51
C ALA A 346 9.46 -29.37 6.45
N ALA A 347 9.79 -29.22 7.74
CA ALA A 347 9.68 -30.28 8.75
C ALA A 347 8.22 -30.75 8.95
N LEU A 348 7.26 -29.81 8.94
CA LEU A 348 5.83 -30.14 8.97
C LEU A 348 5.40 -31.01 7.79
N LEU A 349 6.07 -30.92 6.64
CA LEU A 349 5.79 -31.71 5.45
C LEU A 349 6.48 -33.09 5.46
N THR A 350 7.50 -33.30 6.30
CA THR A 350 8.14 -34.62 6.46
C THR A 350 7.42 -35.47 7.48
N GLU A 351 6.71 -34.85 8.43
CA GLU A 351 6.06 -35.53 9.56
C GLU A 351 7.04 -36.39 10.39
N ASP A 352 8.34 -36.10 10.28
CA ASP A 352 9.39 -36.79 11.02
C ASP A 352 9.61 -36.09 12.39
N PRO A 353 9.50 -36.83 13.51
CA PRO A 353 9.69 -36.24 14.84
C PRO A 353 11.08 -35.61 15.07
N GLU A 354 12.13 -36.13 14.43
CA GLU A 354 13.48 -35.60 14.56
C GLU A 354 13.64 -34.26 13.84
N ASP A 355 13.13 -34.17 12.60
CA ASP A 355 13.08 -32.94 11.83
C ASP A 355 12.24 -31.86 12.52
N LEU A 356 11.07 -32.24 13.06
CA LEU A 356 10.20 -31.34 13.82
C LEU A 356 10.90 -30.81 15.07
N ARG A 357 11.53 -31.67 15.88
CA ARG A 357 12.32 -31.26 17.05
C ARG A 357 13.42 -30.28 16.65
N ARG A 358 14.16 -30.57 15.59
CA ARG A 358 15.24 -29.71 15.12
C ARG A 358 14.72 -28.37 14.62
N ALA A 359 13.61 -28.34 13.89
CA ALA A 359 12.99 -27.11 13.42
C ALA A 359 12.45 -26.23 14.57
N ILE A 360 11.77 -26.84 15.53
CA ILE A 360 11.28 -26.17 16.75
C ILE A 360 12.47 -25.61 17.53
N ALA A 361 13.49 -26.41 17.81
CA ALA A 361 14.69 -25.97 18.53
C ALA A 361 15.45 -24.86 17.78
N TYR A 362 15.49 -24.94 16.44
CA TYR A 362 16.08 -23.88 15.62
C TYR A 362 15.30 -22.58 15.75
N TYR A 363 13.96 -22.62 15.72
CA TYR A 363 13.10 -21.45 15.89
C TYR A 363 13.17 -20.84 17.29
N GLU A 364 13.34 -21.67 18.31
CA GLU A 364 13.40 -21.26 19.72
C GLU A 364 14.83 -20.91 20.19
N ASP A 365 15.83 -20.92 19.30
CA ASP A 365 17.20 -20.56 19.65
C ASP A 365 17.22 -19.13 20.24
N PRO A 366 17.74 -18.93 21.47
CA PRO A 366 17.80 -17.62 22.10
C PRO A 366 18.58 -16.56 21.32
N ARG A 367 19.42 -17.00 20.37
CA ARG A 367 20.17 -16.12 19.46
C ARG A 367 19.34 -15.65 18.27
N MET A 368 18.10 -16.12 18.12
CA MET A 368 17.21 -15.73 17.04
C MET A 368 16.81 -14.26 17.16
N GLU A 369 17.22 -13.48 16.16
CA GLU A 369 16.71 -12.13 16.00
C GLU A 369 15.28 -12.21 15.44
N HIS A 370 14.28 -12.12 16.33
CA HIS A 370 12.88 -12.09 15.94
C HIS A 370 12.54 -10.74 15.30
N LEU A 371 12.13 -10.77 14.03
CA LEU A 371 11.61 -9.60 13.35
C LEU A 371 10.19 -9.38 13.85
N LYS A 372 9.96 -8.25 14.54
CA LYS A 372 8.62 -7.81 15.05
C LYS A 372 7.50 -7.81 13.99
N VAL A 373 7.83 -7.98 12.71
CA VAL A 373 6.91 -8.00 11.58
C VAL A 373 6.06 -9.30 11.54
N TYR A 374 6.49 -10.39 12.19
CA TYR A 374 5.89 -11.72 12.04
C TYR A 374 5.19 -12.28 13.30
N GLU A 375 4.67 -11.42 14.17
CA GLU A 375 3.85 -11.82 15.35
C GLU A 375 2.73 -12.82 14.98
N ASN A 376 2.23 -12.78 13.74
CA ASN A 376 1.24 -13.72 13.22
C ASN A 376 1.78 -15.10 12.82
N ARG A 377 3.03 -15.47 13.15
CA ARG A 377 3.60 -16.79 12.78
C ARG A 377 3.93 -17.70 13.95
N VAL A 378 3.63 -17.27 15.18
CA VAL A 378 3.63 -18.11 16.40
C VAL A 378 2.81 -19.40 16.20
N TYR A 379 1.77 -19.36 15.37
CA TYR A 379 0.93 -20.53 15.08
C TYR A 379 1.67 -21.68 14.38
N LEU A 380 2.64 -21.40 13.51
CA LEU A 380 3.40 -22.46 12.84
C LEU A 380 4.23 -23.25 13.85
N LEU A 381 4.86 -22.53 14.80
CA LEU A 381 5.58 -23.13 15.90
C LEU A 381 4.66 -24.00 16.76
N VAL A 382 3.50 -23.48 17.14
CA VAL A 382 2.55 -24.20 17.98
C VAL A 382 2.00 -25.42 17.26
N PHE A 383 1.68 -25.30 15.98
CA PHE A 383 1.24 -26.43 15.19
C PHE A 383 2.32 -27.53 15.10
N ALA A 384 3.59 -27.15 14.89
CA ALA A 384 4.69 -28.10 14.89
C ALA A 384 4.86 -28.79 16.25
N LYS A 385 4.75 -28.07 17.36
CA LYS A 385 4.78 -28.66 18.72
C LYS A 385 3.63 -29.64 18.96
N ALA A 386 2.42 -29.25 18.58
CA ALA A 386 1.25 -30.12 18.71
C ALA A 386 1.37 -31.38 17.84
N LEU A 387 1.86 -31.25 16.61
CA LEU A 387 2.10 -32.39 15.72
C LEU A 387 3.16 -33.32 16.32
N LEU A 388 4.29 -32.78 16.77
CA LEU A 388 5.35 -33.54 17.43
C LEU A 388 4.82 -34.30 18.65
N ALA A 389 4.10 -33.62 19.55
CA ALA A 389 3.49 -34.25 20.72
C ALA A 389 2.49 -35.35 20.32
N GLY A 390 1.74 -35.14 19.24
CA GLY A 390 0.83 -36.15 18.67
C GLY A 390 1.53 -37.38 18.13
N LEU A 391 2.65 -37.20 17.43
CA LEU A 391 3.46 -38.29 16.87
C LEU A 391 4.14 -39.10 17.97
N GLU A 392 4.60 -38.45 19.05
CA GLU A 392 5.33 -39.11 20.13
C GLU A 392 4.40 -39.73 21.19
N ASN A 393 3.31 -39.04 21.55
CA ASN A 393 2.49 -39.33 22.73
C ASN A 393 1.00 -39.49 22.41
N GLY A 394 0.63 -39.43 21.13
CA GLY A 394 -0.75 -39.59 20.67
C GLY A 394 -1.62 -38.34 20.76
N VAL A 395 -2.86 -38.48 20.28
CA VAL A 395 -3.81 -37.37 20.04
C VAL A 395 -4.12 -36.53 21.29
N ALA A 396 -4.12 -37.13 22.48
CA ALA A 396 -4.38 -36.40 23.72
C ALA A 396 -3.29 -35.35 24.01
N ALA A 397 -2.02 -35.68 23.76
CA ALA A 397 -0.90 -34.77 23.93
C ALA A 397 -0.95 -33.62 22.91
N ALA A 398 -1.26 -33.91 21.65
CA ALA A 398 -1.47 -32.88 20.63
C ALA A 398 -2.58 -31.89 21.02
N LYS A 399 -3.70 -32.39 21.57
CA LYS A 399 -4.79 -31.54 22.05
C LYS A 399 -4.37 -30.67 23.24
N ALA A 400 -3.55 -31.19 24.14
CA ALA A 400 -3.03 -30.44 25.28
C ALA A 400 -2.14 -29.28 24.83
N GLU A 401 -1.23 -29.51 23.88
CA GLU A 401 -0.39 -28.47 23.27
C GLU A 401 -1.22 -27.38 22.58
N LEU A 402 -2.24 -27.76 21.81
CA LEU A 402 -3.15 -26.79 21.19
C LEU A 402 -3.99 -26.03 22.22
N ALA A 403 -4.36 -26.65 23.34
CA ALA A 403 -5.15 -26.02 24.40
C ALA A 403 -4.31 -25.06 25.26
N ALA A 404 -2.99 -25.23 25.31
CA ALA A 404 -2.06 -24.34 26.01
C ALA A 404 -1.84 -22.99 25.30
N LEU A 405 -2.44 -22.77 24.12
CA LEU A 405 -2.46 -21.48 23.43
C LEU A 405 -3.16 -20.41 24.26
N ASP A 406 -2.47 -19.28 24.48
CA ASP A 406 -3.03 -18.10 25.13
C ASP A 406 -4.31 -17.63 24.40
N PRO A 407 -5.46 -17.43 25.07
CA PRO A 407 -6.69 -16.90 24.48
C PRO A 407 -6.57 -15.49 23.86
N SER A 408 -5.45 -14.78 24.03
CA SER A 408 -5.10 -13.57 23.26
C SER A 408 -4.78 -13.86 21.78
N THR A 409 -4.56 -15.13 21.44
CA THR A 409 -4.45 -15.66 20.09
C THR A 409 -5.80 -15.45 19.35
N PRO A 410 -5.85 -14.83 18.15
CA PRO A 410 -7.09 -14.54 17.42
C PRO A 410 -7.94 -15.79 17.25
N LYS A 411 -9.08 -15.82 17.96
CA LYS A 411 -10.05 -16.91 17.95
C LYS A 411 -10.51 -17.30 16.54
N ASP A 412 -10.50 -16.34 15.62
CA ASP A 412 -10.87 -16.52 14.22
C ASP A 412 -9.86 -17.39 13.44
N ALA A 413 -8.56 -17.36 13.79
CA ALA A 413 -7.52 -18.15 13.12
C ALA A 413 -7.60 -19.64 13.51
N VAL A 414 -7.85 -19.92 14.79
CA VAL A 414 -8.01 -21.29 15.32
C VAL A 414 -9.30 -21.93 14.78
N ALA A 415 -10.40 -21.16 14.72
CA ALA A 415 -11.67 -21.63 14.16
C ALA A 415 -11.58 -21.90 12.65
N LEU A 416 -10.88 -21.03 11.91
CA LEU A 416 -10.65 -21.20 10.47
C LEU A 416 -9.80 -22.43 10.17
N TYR A 417 -8.75 -22.69 10.97
CA TYR A 417 -7.87 -23.82 10.76
C TYR A 417 -8.59 -25.16 11.01
N LYS A 418 -9.41 -25.22 12.07
CA LYS A 418 -10.26 -26.38 12.35
C LYS A 418 -11.22 -26.65 11.18
N GLN A 419 -11.87 -25.61 10.67
CA GLN A 419 -12.77 -25.70 9.51
C GLN A 419 -12.06 -26.14 8.20
N GLN A 420 -10.81 -25.71 7.97
CA GLN A 420 -10.04 -26.04 6.77
C GLN A 420 -9.47 -27.46 6.79
N LEU A 421 -9.06 -27.95 7.95
CA LEU A 421 -8.67 -29.34 8.15
C LEU A 421 -9.88 -30.25 7.88
N ASP A 422 -11.05 -29.88 8.40
CA ASP A 422 -12.31 -30.60 8.19
C ASP A 422 -12.74 -30.58 6.71
N GLN A 423 -12.66 -29.46 5.99
CA GLN A 423 -13.07 -29.39 4.58
C GLN A 423 -12.21 -30.22 3.62
N ARG A 424 -10.92 -30.43 3.92
CA ARG A 424 -9.98 -31.12 3.02
C ARG A 424 -10.02 -32.64 3.13
N VAL A 425 -10.30 -33.16 4.33
CA VAL A 425 -10.52 -34.59 4.54
C VAL A 425 -11.78 -35.07 3.79
N GLY A 426 -12.73 -34.17 3.52
CA GLY A 426 -13.96 -34.47 2.77
C GLY A 426 -13.85 -34.45 1.23
N GLN A 427 -12.71 -34.11 0.62
CA GLN A 427 -12.57 -33.94 -0.84
C GLN A 427 -11.69 -34.97 -1.55
N ILE A 428 -11.19 -35.99 -0.85
CA ILE A 428 -10.33 -37.02 -1.45
C ILE A 428 -11.18 -38.27 -1.74
N ASP A 429 -11.66 -38.42 -2.98
CA ASP A 429 -11.93 -39.74 -3.56
C ASP A 429 -11.34 -39.87 -4.99
N ARG A 430 -10.81 -41.08 -5.19
CA ARG A 430 -10.28 -41.78 -6.39
C ARG A 430 -9.82 -40.96 -7.61
N GLY A 431 -8.50 -40.92 -7.76
CA GLY A 431 -7.89 -41.01 -9.09
C GLY A 431 -6.78 -40.02 -9.42
N SER A 432 -5.79 -39.80 -8.55
CA SER A 432 -4.49 -39.20 -8.92
C SER A 432 -3.45 -39.41 -7.80
N ARG A 433 -3.06 -40.67 -7.58
CA ARG A 433 -2.08 -41.05 -6.54
C ARG A 433 -0.63 -40.60 -6.84
N GLU A 434 -0.32 -40.24 -8.09
CA GLU A 434 1.04 -39.85 -8.50
C GLU A 434 1.25 -38.33 -8.62
N LEU A 435 0.18 -37.53 -8.75
CA LEU A 435 0.30 -36.07 -8.63
C LEU A 435 0.35 -35.60 -7.18
N LEU A 436 -0.30 -36.29 -6.24
CA LEU A 436 -0.42 -35.87 -4.84
C LEU A 436 0.93 -35.87 -4.09
N VAL A 437 1.86 -36.77 -4.43
CA VAL A 437 3.19 -36.81 -3.79
C VAL A 437 4.14 -35.76 -4.39
N ALA A 438 3.93 -35.37 -5.66
CA ALA A 438 4.73 -34.34 -6.32
C ALA A 438 4.17 -32.90 -6.18
N SER A 439 2.89 -32.74 -5.80
CA SER A 439 2.22 -31.42 -5.79
C SER A 439 1.51 -31.02 -4.49
N ALA A 440 1.63 -31.79 -3.39
CA ALA A 440 1.07 -31.40 -2.08
C ALA A 440 1.92 -30.40 -1.28
N ARG A 441 3.15 -30.09 -1.68
CA ARG A 441 4.08 -29.27 -0.88
C ARG A 441 3.91 -27.75 -0.99
N LEU A 442 3.12 -27.27 -1.95
CA LEU A 442 2.97 -25.83 -2.29
C LEU A 442 1.54 -25.27 -2.06
N PRO A 443 0.45 -26.02 -2.30
CA PRO A 443 -0.92 -25.50 -2.15
C PRO A 443 -1.35 -25.24 -0.70
N LEU A 444 -0.77 -25.92 0.29
CA LEU A 444 -1.04 -25.66 1.72
C LEU A 444 -0.61 -24.25 2.14
N LEU A 445 0.52 -23.77 1.62
CA LEU A 445 1.07 -22.44 1.89
C LEU A 445 0.45 -21.35 1.01
N MET A 446 0.11 -21.69 -0.25
CA MET A 446 -0.60 -20.76 -1.14
C MET A 446 -2.07 -20.58 -0.76
N LEU A 447 -2.75 -21.61 -0.24
CA LEU A 447 -4.10 -21.44 0.32
C LEU A 447 -4.09 -20.61 1.61
N PHE A 448 -3.10 -20.76 2.48
CA PHE A 448 -2.97 -19.93 3.68
C PHE A 448 -2.86 -18.43 3.33
N ARG A 449 -2.13 -18.10 2.26
CA ARG A 449 -1.97 -16.73 1.75
C ARG A 449 -3.19 -16.22 0.95
N ALA A 450 -3.86 -17.07 0.18
CA ALA A 450 -5.08 -16.72 -0.54
C ALA A 450 -6.28 -16.53 0.40
N HIS A 451 -6.38 -17.30 1.48
CA HIS A 451 -7.49 -17.20 2.45
C HIS A 451 -7.41 -15.94 3.33
N LEU A 452 -6.21 -15.48 3.71
CA LEU A 452 -6.04 -14.21 4.43
C LEU A 452 -6.51 -13.01 3.60
N ASN A 453 -6.42 -13.09 2.26
CA ASN A 453 -6.92 -12.06 1.35
C ASN A 453 -8.45 -12.15 1.14
N VAL A 454 -9.03 -13.36 1.10
CA VAL A 454 -10.48 -13.57 0.96
C VAL A 454 -11.25 -13.20 2.25
N LEU A 455 -10.66 -13.41 3.43
CA LEU A 455 -11.28 -13.05 4.71
C LEU A 455 -11.30 -11.54 5.00
N ARG A 456 -10.44 -10.76 4.33
CA ARG A 456 -10.49 -9.30 4.31
C ARG A 456 -11.73 -8.79 3.57
N ASP A 457 -12.20 -9.53 2.56
CA ASP A 457 -13.34 -9.16 1.71
C ASP A 457 -14.67 -9.79 2.19
N ALA A 458 -14.62 -10.89 2.95
CA ALA A 458 -15.80 -11.65 3.38
C ALA A 458 -16.57 -11.08 4.58
N LYS A 459 -16.23 -9.89 5.08
CA LYS A 459 -16.90 -9.23 6.23
C LYS A 459 -18.31 -8.69 5.91
N ALA A 460 -19.02 -9.30 4.95
CA ALA A 460 -20.19 -8.71 4.30
C ALA A 460 -21.52 -9.51 4.33
N SER A 461 -21.70 -10.66 4.99
CA SER A 461 -23.05 -11.28 5.06
C SER A 461 -23.32 -12.28 6.20
N LYS A 462 -24.57 -12.26 6.71
CA LYS A 462 -25.09 -12.90 7.95
C LYS A 462 -25.72 -14.31 7.76
N SER A 463 -25.93 -14.81 6.54
CA SER A 463 -26.87 -15.93 6.30
C SER A 463 -26.33 -17.35 6.49
N ALA A 464 -25.04 -17.57 6.77
CA ALA A 464 -24.43 -18.91 6.74
C ALA A 464 -24.46 -19.73 8.06
N ARG A 465 -25.02 -19.20 9.16
CA ARG A 465 -24.81 -19.79 10.51
C ARG A 465 -25.68 -21.00 10.87
N ALA A 466 -26.76 -21.30 10.14
CA ALA A 466 -27.72 -22.35 10.54
C ALA A 466 -27.42 -23.76 9.99
N ALA A 467 -26.59 -23.88 8.95
CA ALA A 467 -26.34 -25.17 8.28
C ALA A 467 -25.27 -26.05 8.95
N SER A 468 -24.56 -25.57 10.00
CA SER A 468 -23.34 -26.24 10.49
C SER A 468 -23.56 -27.36 11.52
N SER A 469 -24.71 -27.45 12.20
CA SER A 469 -24.86 -28.36 13.35
C SER A 469 -25.10 -29.83 12.98
N ALA A 470 -25.84 -30.12 11.89
CA ALA A 470 -26.14 -31.50 11.47
C ALA A 470 -24.96 -32.18 10.72
N SER A 471 -24.08 -31.38 10.11
CA SER A 471 -22.88 -31.88 9.44
C SER A 471 -21.81 -32.34 10.42
N VAL A 472 -21.77 -31.78 11.64
CA VAL A 472 -20.79 -32.08 12.70
C VAL A 472 -20.94 -33.50 13.23
N GLN A 473 -22.17 -33.99 13.46
CA GLN A 473 -22.39 -35.34 14.00
C GLN A 473 -22.08 -36.46 13.00
N ARG A 474 -22.23 -36.20 11.69
CA ARG A 474 -21.83 -37.15 10.64
C ARG A 474 -20.31 -37.17 10.42
N PHE A 475 -19.63 -36.09 10.83
CA PHE A 475 -18.19 -35.90 10.70
C PHE A 475 -17.38 -36.68 11.72
N GLU A 476 -17.85 -36.73 12.97
CA GLU A 476 -17.19 -37.47 14.05
C GLU A 476 -17.15 -38.97 13.75
N ALA A 477 -18.22 -39.54 13.18
CA ALA A 477 -18.28 -40.96 12.83
C ALA A 477 -17.30 -41.36 11.70
N ALA A 478 -17.02 -40.46 10.74
CA ALA A 478 -16.14 -40.75 9.61
C ALA A 478 -14.65 -40.64 9.96
N GLY A 479 -14.27 -39.72 10.86
CA GLY A 479 -12.89 -39.55 11.31
C GLY A 479 -12.37 -40.74 12.12
N PHE A 480 -13.21 -41.36 12.95
CA PHE A 480 -12.84 -42.56 13.70
C PHE A 480 -12.60 -43.77 12.78
N GLU A 481 -13.31 -43.86 11.66
CA GLU A 481 -13.21 -45.00 10.76
C GLU A 481 -11.95 -44.94 9.87
N LEU A 482 -11.50 -43.75 9.49
CA LEU A 482 -10.24 -43.56 8.75
C LEU A 482 -9.00 -43.83 9.62
N LEU A 483 -9.04 -43.45 10.90
CA LEU A 483 -7.99 -43.80 11.86
C LEU A 483 -7.92 -45.31 12.10
N ARG A 484 -9.06 -46.01 12.12
CA ARG A 484 -9.13 -47.47 12.22
C ARG A 484 -8.49 -48.15 11.01
N ILE A 485 -8.80 -47.69 9.80
CA ILE A 485 -8.26 -48.25 8.54
C ILE A 485 -6.75 -48.00 8.41
N ALA A 486 -6.26 -46.81 8.79
CA ALA A 486 -4.84 -46.49 8.77
C ALA A 486 -4.04 -47.39 9.73
N ARG A 487 -4.58 -47.65 10.92
CA ARG A 487 -3.97 -48.53 11.92
C ARG A 487 -3.93 -49.99 11.46
N GLN A 488 -5.02 -50.46 10.86
CA GLN A 488 -5.12 -51.80 10.29
C GLN A 488 -4.12 -52.00 9.12
N ARG A 489 -3.88 -50.97 8.31
CA ARG A 489 -2.87 -50.99 7.23
C ARG A 489 -1.43 -50.93 7.72
N GLN A 490 -1.18 -50.28 8.84
CA GLN A 490 0.13 -50.27 9.49
C GLN A 490 0.48 -51.64 10.08
N GLU A 491 -0.51 -52.31 10.69
CA GLU A 491 -0.39 -53.69 11.20
C GLU A 491 -0.23 -54.74 10.08
N GLU A 492 -0.74 -54.47 8.87
CA GLU A 492 -0.53 -55.34 7.69
C GLU A 492 0.85 -55.15 7.02
N LEU A 493 1.55 -54.05 7.32
CA LEU A 493 2.86 -53.70 6.74
C LEU A 493 4.04 -54.00 7.68
N THR A 494 3.75 -54.34 8.95
CA THR A 494 4.71 -54.84 9.96
C THR A 494 4.48 -56.31 10.21
#